data_AF-A0A6J7FFS1-F1
#
_entry.id   AF-A0A6J7FFS1-F1
#
_cell.length_a   1.000
_cell.length_b   1.000
_cell.length_c   1.000
_cell.angle_alpha   90.00
_cell.angle_beta   90.00
_cell.angle_gamma   90.00
#
_symmetry.space_group_name_H-M   'P 1'
#
loop_
_entity.id
_entity.type
_entity.pdbx_description
1 polymer ?
#
loop_
_entity_poly.entity_id
_entity_poly.type
_entity_poly.pdbx_seq_one_letter_code
_entity_poly.pdbx_strand_id
1 'polypeptide(L)'
;MKAATEKLILITAVVAATVVLVASGEKSGSGDSQSNSPAASSATQNNGPNGDVEIATCTTDSMGQLSATVKITNNSSKASNYIITVVFETSDGATQIDSTFAAANNLEPGQNATADAYSFKDAPAGFKCRITDVTRYAS
;
A
#
# COMPACT_ATOMS: atom_id res chain seq x y z
N MET A 1 16.40 34.38 14.97
CA MET A 1 15.46 34.99 14.01
C MET A 1 14.39 33.96 13.66
N LYS A 2 13.12 34.34 13.86
CA LYS A 2 11.85 33.71 13.47
C LYS A 2 11.58 32.23 13.79
N ALA A 3 10.80 32.04 14.85
CA ALA A 3 9.83 30.96 14.98
C ALA A 3 8.72 31.13 13.91
N ALA A 4 8.30 30.02 13.29
CA ALA A 4 7.12 29.97 12.44
C ALA A 4 6.01 29.23 13.18
N THR A 5 5.12 30.01 13.77
CA THR A 5 3.80 29.63 14.25
C THR A 5 2.83 29.82 13.10
N GLU A 6 2.13 28.80 12.60
CA GLU A 6 0.87 29.01 11.85
C GLU A 6 -0.16 27.89 12.09
N LYS A 7 -1.11 28.24 12.96
CA LYS A 7 -2.58 28.11 12.87
C LYS A 7 -3.21 26.72 12.64
N LEU A 8 -3.66 26.18 13.77
CA LEU A 8 -4.78 25.25 13.92
C LEU A 8 -6.06 25.83 13.28
N ILE A 9 -6.58 25.19 12.23
CA ILE A 9 -7.89 25.51 11.65
C ILE A 9 -8.89 24.45 12.16
N LEU A 10 -9.77 24.88 13.06
CA LEU A 10 -10.98 24.17 13.47
C LEU A 10 -12.00 24.25 12.33
N ILE A 11 -12.35 23.11 11.71
CA ILE A 11 -13.53 23.02 10.85
C ILE A 11 -14.55 22.13 11.55
N THR A 12 -15.42 22.76 12.33
CA THR A 12 -16.69 22.21 12.77
C THR A 12 -17.69 22.28 11.63
N ALA A 13 -18.17 21.14 11.15
CA ALA A 13 -19.40 21.06 10.38
C ALA A 13 -20.23 19.86 10.86
N VAL A 14 -21.29 20.20 11.59
CA VAL A 14 -22.36 19.31 12.03
C VAL A 14 -23.46 19.33 10.96
N VAL A 15 -23.80 18.16 10.40
CA VAL A 15 -25.11 17.87 9.74
C VAL A 15 -25.34 16.35 9.90
N ALA A 16 -26.11 15.87 10.88
CA ALA A 16 -27.57 15.73 10.95
C ALA A 16 -28.19 14.65 10.02
N ALA A 17 -28.42 13.47 10.62
CA ALA A 17 -29.50 12.47 10.49
C ALA A 17 -30.21 12.20 9.14
N THR A 18 -30.41 10.90 8.81
CA THR A 18 -31.73 10.21 8.92
C THR A 18 -31.62 8.70 8.67
N VAL A 19 -32.44 7.96 9.41
CA VAL A 19 -32.58 6.50 9.48
C VAL A 19 -33.58 6.01 8.44
N VAL A 20 -33.31 4.89 7.77
CA VAL A 20 -34.36 4.05 7.18
C VAL A 20 -34.06 2.57 7.49
N LEU A 21 -34.89 1.97 8.36
CA LEU A 21 -35.02 0.52 8.50
C LEU A 21 -35.90 -0.01 7.36
N VAL A 22 -35.46 -1.09 6.69
CA VAL A 22 -36.37 -2.00 5.98
C VAL A 22 -35.98 -3.43 6.34
N ALA A 23 -36.96 -4.17 6.89
CA ALA A 23 -36.82 -5.53 7.34
C ALA A 23 -37.25 -6.54 6.27
N SER A 24 -36.55 -7.69 6.30
CA SER A 24 -36.96 -9.07 5.97
C SER A 24 -37.37 -9.45 4.54
N GLY A 25 -36.67 -10.46 4.02
CA GLY A 25 -37.11 -11.31 2.91
C GLY A 25 -36.05 -12.33 2.49
N GLU A 26 -35.92 -13.45 3.21
CA GLU A 26 -35.23 -14.65 2.72
C GLU A 26 -36.11 -15.35 1.68
N LYS A 27 -35.55 -15.61 0.49
CA LYS A 27 -36.00 -16.73 -0.36
C LYS A 27 -34.84 -17.26 -1.19
N SER A 28 -34.41 -18.48 -0.86
CA SER A 28 -33.57 -19.35 -1.68
C SER A 28 -34.20 -19.58 -3.05
N GLY A 29 -33.37 -19.53 -4.08
CA GLY A 29 -33.70 -19.94 -5.44
C GLY A 29 -32.43 -20.20 -6.23
N SER A 30 -32.03 -21.46 -6.30
CA SER A 30 -30.98 -21.96 -7.21
C SER A 30 -31.40 -21.71 -8.66
N GLY A 31 -30.47 -21.18 -9.45
CA GLY A 31 -30.62 -21.00 -10.88
C GLY A 31 -29.24 -20.88 -11.52
N ASP A 32 -28.70 -22.03 -11.91
CA ASP A 32 -27.55 -22.15 -12.80
C ASP A 32 -27.79 -21.33 -14.07
N SER A 33 -26.85 -20.45 -14.40
CA SER A 33 -26.80 -19.78 -15.70
C SER A 33 -25.36 -19.44 -16.02
N GLN A 34 -24.72 -20.44 -16.61
CA GLN A 34 -23.47 -20.38 -17.34
C GLN A 34 -23.57 -19.30 -18.44
N SER A 35 -23.00 -18.13 -18.18
CA SER A 35 -22.81 -17.08 -19.17
C SER A 35 -21.36 -17.06 -19.60
N ASN A 36 -21.08 -17.68 -20.73
CA ASN A 36 -19.85 -17.43 -21.49
C ASN A 36 -19.88 -15.99 -21.98
N SER A 37 -19.03 -15.13 -21.44
CA SER A 37 -18.67 -13.85 -22.05
C SER A 37 -17.16 -13.74 -22.22
N PRO A 38 -16.69 -13.10 -23.30
CA PRO A 38 -15.31 -13.20 -23.76
C PRO A 38 -14.35 -12.55 -22.78
N ALA A 39 -13.16 -13.13 -22.64
CA ALA A 39 -12.04 -12.58 -21.91
C ALA A 39 -11.68 -11.18 -22.45
N ALA A 40 -12.30 -10.16 -21.86
CA ALA A 40 -11.71 -8.83 -21.82
C ALA A 40 -10.48 -8.97 -20.92
N SER A 41 -9.30 -8.72 -21.50
CA SER A 41 -8.06 -8.56 -20.76
C SER A 41 -8.24 -7.42 -19.76
N SER A 42 -8.66 -7.76 -18.55
CA SER A 42 -8.58 -6.90 -17.39
C SER A 42 -7.10 -6.68 -17.13
N ALA A 43 -6.55 -5.58 -17.63
CA ALA A 43 -5.48 -4.92 -16.90
C ALA A 43 -6.04 -4.72 -15.50
N THR A 44 -5.62 -5.55 -14.55
CA THR A 44 -6.03 -5.46 -13.15
C THR A 44 -5.77 -4.03 -12.72
N GLN A 45 -6.81 -3.21 -12.65
CA GLN A 45 -6.75 -2.02 -11.82
C GLN A 45 -6.48 -2.56 -10.42
N ASN A 46 -5.26 -2.35 -9.93
CA ASN A 46 -4.85 -2.73 -8.59
C ASN A 46 -5.61 -1.84 -7.58
N ASN A 47 -6.90 -2.13 -7.39
CA ASN A 47 -7.79 -1.42 -6.48
C ASN A 47 -7.64 -1.91 -5.02
N GLY A 48 -6.63 -2.75 -4.75
CA GLY A 48 -6.27 -3.24 -3.43
C GLY A 48 -4.98 -2.59 -2.89
N PRO A 49 -4.50 -3.01 -1.72
CA PRO A 49 -3.31 -2.42 -1.07
C PRO A 49 -2.07 -2.36 -1.95
N ASN A 50 -1.90 -3.32 -2.87
CA ASN A 50 -0.78 -3.31 -3.83
C ASN A 50 -0.74 -2.08 -4.74
N GLY A 51 -1.89 -1.44 -5.02
CA GLY A 51 -1.95 -0.22 -5.82
C GLY A 51 -1.60 1.04 -5.03
N ASP A 52 -1.48 0.95 -3.71
CA ASP A 52 -1.13 2.07 -2.83
C ASP A 52 0.38 2.32 -2.79
N VAL A 53 1.20 1.39 -3.29
CA VAL A 53 2.65 1.41 -3.05
C VAL A 53 3.48 1.25 -4.32
N GLU A 54 4.62 1.92 -4.34
CA GLU A 54 5.61 1.82 -5.43
C GLU A 54 7.03 1.90 -4.85
N ILE A 55 7.99 1.21 -5.49
CA ILE A 55 9.41 1.37 -5.17
C ILE A 55 9.88 2.68 -5.79
N ALA A 56 10.26 3.64 -4.95
CA ALA A 56 10.82 4.92 -5.38
C ALA A 56 12.32 4.79 -5.70
N THR A 57 13.06 4.04 -4.87
CA THR A 57 14.49 3.79 -5.07
C THR A 57 14.84 2.37 -4.65
N CYS A 58 15.87 1.82 -5.31
CA CYS A 58 16.49 0.54 -4.99
C CYS A 58 18.00 0.74 -5.19
N THR A 59 18.76 0.88 -4.11
CA THR A 59 20.15 1.36 -4.16
C THR A 59 21.00 0.78 -3.04
N THR A 60 22.30 0.85 -3.23
CA THR A 60 23.28 0.64 -2.17
C THR A 60 23.31 1.87 -1.26
N ASP A 61 23.32 1.67 0.06
CA ASP A 61 23.45 2.74 1.04
C ASP A 61 24.91 3.19 1.24
N SER A 62 25.15 4.14 2.15
CA SER A 62 26.50 4.66 2.42
C SER A 62 27.45 3.64 3.07
N MET A 63 26.93 2.53 3.59
CA MET A 63 27.70 1.44 4.20
C MET A 63 27.94 0.29 3.22
N GLY A 64 27.47 0.38 1.97
CA GLY A 64 27.58 -0.70 1.01
C GLY A 64 26.46 -1.73 1.10
N GLN A 65 25.40 -1.46 1.86
CA GLN A 65 24.32 -2.40 2.13
C GLN A 65 23.08 -2.15 1.25
N LEU A 66 22.19 -3.13 1.19
CA LEU A 66 20.96 -3.08 0.41
C LEU A 66 19.92 -2.14 1.03
N SER A 67 19.39 -1.21 0.24
CA SER A 67 18.35 -0.26 0.65
C SER A 67 17.30 -0.05 -0.44
N ALA A 68 16.04 0.09 -0.04
CA ALA A 68 14.95 0.48 -0.91
C ALA A 68 14.04 1.48 -0.19
N THR A 69 13.64 2.55 -0.89
CA THR A 69 12.59 3.47 -0.42
C THR A 69 11.29 3.13 -1.14
N VAL A 70 10.23 2.95 -0.37
CA VAL A 70 8.86 2.73 -0.86
C VAL A 70 8.05 4.01 -0.65
N LYS A 71 7.34 4.43 -1.68
CA LYS A 71 6.30 5.47 -1.58
C LYS A 71 4.95 4.82 -1.38
N ILE A 72 4.15 5.35 -0.46
CA ILE A 72 2.86 4.81 -0.03
C ILE A 72 1.83 5.94 -0.16
N THR A 73 0.68 5.65 -0.77
CA THR A 73 -0.49 6.54 -0.85
C THR A 73 -1.70 5.81 -0.32
N ASN A 74 -2.31 6.28 0.76
CA ASN A 74 -3.51 5.62 1.28
C ASN A 74 -4.74 5.95 0.42
N ASN A 75 -5.09 5.09 -0.54
CA ASN A 75 -6.29 5.25 -1.36
C ASN A 75 -7.57 4.69 -0.68
N SER A 76 -7.50 4.26 0.58
CA SER A 76 -8.69 3.84 1.33
C SER A 76 -9.45 5.04 1.90
N SER A 77 -10.71 4.82 2.27
CA SER A 77 -11.56 5.82 2.92
C SER A 77 -11.37 5.91 4.45
N LYS A 78 -10.39 5.19 5.02
CA LYS A 78 -10.11 5.17 6.46
C LYS A 78 -8.61 5.39 6.72
N ALA A 79 -8.27 5.92 7.89
CA ALA A 79 -6.89 5.90 8.35
C ALA A 79 -6.36 4.44 8.38
N SER A 80 -5.13 4.23 7.88
CA SER A 80 -4.59 2.90 7.66
C SER A 80 -3.10 2.78 8.02
N ASN A 81 -2.73 1.60 8.47
CA ASN A 81 -1.36 1.13 8.64
C ASN A 81 -0.96 0.22 7.48
N TYR A 82 0.33 0.20 7.16
CA TYR A 82 0.91 -0.56 6.06
C TYR A 82 2.15 -1.32 6.52
N ILE A 83 2.23 -2.58 6.11
CA ILE A 83 3.45 -3.39 6.15
C ILE A 83 3.70 -3.86 4.72
N ILE A 84 4.86 -3.49 4.17
CA ILE A 84 5.28 -3.80 2.80
C ILE A 84 6.46 -4.76 2.88
N THR A 85 6.36 -5.91 2.23
CA THR A 85 7.50 -6.83 2.08
C THR A 85 8.25 -6.48 0.81
N VAL A 86 9.54 -6.14 0.96
CA VAL A 86 10.47 -5.85 -0.14
C VAL A 86 11.53 -6.93 -0.19
N VAL A 87 11.64 -7.56 -1.35
CA VAL A 87 12.69 -8.53 -1.66
C VAL A 87 13.80 -7.84 -2.44
N PHE A 88 15.03 -8.10 -2.02
CA PHE A 88 16.25 -7.80 -2.77
C PHE A 88 16.70 -9.07 -3.48
N GLU A 89 16.94 -8.99 -4.78
CA GLU A 89 17.30 -10.13 -5.63
C GLU A 89 18.51 -9.82 -6.52
N THR A 90 19.15 -10.85 -7.03
CA THR A 90 20.27 -10.74 -7.97
C THR A 90 19.87 -9.97 -9.23
N SER A 91 20.86 -9.49 -9.99
CA SER A 91 20.62 -8.68 -11.18
C SER A 91 19.77 -9.38 -12.26
N ASP A 92 19.81 -10.71 -12.31
CA ASP A 92 18.97 -11.55 -13.18
C ASP A 92 17.59 -11.88 -12.57
N GLY A 93 17.34 -11.54 -11.30
CA GLY A 93 16.12 -11.85 -10.55
C GLY A 93 15.98 -13.32 -10.16
N ALA A 94 17.00 -14.16 -10.39
CA ALA A 94 16.91 -15.60 -10.16
C ALA A 94 17.08 -16.00 -8.69
N THR A 95 17.80 -15.19 -7.91
CA THR A 95 18.11 -15.48 -6.50
C THR A 95 17.66 -14.34 -5.60
N GLN A 96 16.80 -14.63 -4.63
CA GLN A 96 16.53 -13.72 -3.53
C GLN A 96 17.76 -13.65 -2.61
N ILE A 97 18.29 -12.44 -2.45
CA ILE A 97 19.42 -12.14 -1.56
C ILE A 97 18.90 -11.95 -0.12
N ASP A 98 17.83 -11.15 0.03
CA ASP A 98 17.20 -10.90 1.32
C ASP A 98 15.73 -10.45 1.16
N SER A 99 14.97 -10.46 2.26
CA SER A 99 13.61 -9.94 2.34
C SER A 99 13.42 -9.14 3.62
N THR A 100 12.90 -7.93 3.49
CA THR A 100 12.78 -6.97 4.60
C THR A 100 11.44 -6.24 4.55
N PHE A 101 11.15 -5.41 5.54
CA PHE A 101 9.88 -4.70 5.66
C PHE A 101 10.08 -3.18 5.61
N ALA A 102 9.20 -2.50 4.91
CA ALA A 102 8.93 -1.08 5.08
C ALA A 102 7.55 -0.90 5.72
N ALA A 103 7.38 0.08 6.60
CA ALA A 103 6.12 0.28 7.32
C ALA A 103 5.76 1.77 7.45
N ALA A 104 4.46 2.05 7.42
CA ALA A 104 3.90 3.36 7.73
C ALA A 104 2.63 3.19 8.56
N ASN A 105 2.44 4.05 9.54
CA ASN A 105 1.30 3.98 10.46
C ASN A 105 0.39 5.21 10.31
N ASN A 106 -0.89 5.01 10.57
CA ASN A 106 -1.90 6.06 10.71
C ASN A 106 -1.94 7.03 9.52
N LEU A 107 -1.81 6.54 8.29
CA LEU A 107 -1.96 7.38 7.11
C LEU A 107 -3.43 7.71 6.90
N GLU A 108 -3.77 8.99 6.92
CA GLU A 108 -5.12 9.46 6.62
C GLU A 108 -5.51 9.19 5.15
N PRO A 109 -6.80 9.17 4.81
CA PRO A 109 -7.25 9.04 3.41
C PRO A 109 -6.57 10.07 2.49
N GLY A 110 -5.94 9.57 1.41
CA GLY A 110 -5.21 10.36 0.43
C GLY A 110 -3.81 10.82 0.86
N GLN A 111 -3.38 10.52 2.09
CA GLN A 111 -2.05 10.90 2.57
C GLN A 111 -0.95 10.06 1.93
N ASN A 112 0.20 10.70 1.69
CA ASN A 112 1.42 10.06 1.19
C ASN A 112 2.45 9.88 2.32
N ALA A 113 3.25 8.82 2.21
CA ALA A 113 4.44 8.60 3.04
C ALA A 113 5.57 7.96 2.23
N THR A 114 6.77 8.07 2.76
CA THR A 114 7.93 7.28 2.35
C THR A 114 8.39 6.42 3.51
N ALA A 115 8.72 5.17 3.23
CA ALA A 115 9.26 4.24 4.22
C ALA A 115 10.40 3.45 3.59
N ASP A 116 11.43 3.16 4.38
CA ASP A 116 12.60 2.45 3.92
C ASP A 116 12.57 0.98 4.35
N ALA A 117 13.08 0.14 3.47
CA ALA A 117 13.41 -1.26 3.69
C ALA A 117 14.94 -1.40 3.63
N TYR A 118 15.55 -1.80 4.74
CA TYR A 118 17.01 -1.94 4.89
C TYR A 118 17.39 -3.38 5.19
N SER A 119 18.45 -3.86 4.55
CA SER A 119 19.11 -5.13 4.88
C SER A 119 20.55 -4.87 5.28
N PHE A 120 21.08 -5.67 6.20
CA PHE A 120 22.49 -5.62 6.61
C PHE A 120 23.42 -6.42 5.68
N LYS A 121 22.90 -6.96 4.57
CA LYS A 121 23.69 -7.67 3.56
C LYS A 121 24.36 -6.67 2.63
N ASP A 122 25.58 -7.00 2.19
CA ASP A 122 26.28 -6.25 1.17
C ASP A 122 25.50 -6.25 -0.14
N ALA A 123 25.47 -5.12 -0.84
CA ALA A 123 24.78 -4.97 -2.10
C ALA A 123 25.66 -5.46 -3.28
N PRO A 124 25.31 -6.57 -3.95
CA PRO A 124 26.03 -6.98 -5.15
C PRO A 124 25.72 -6.02 -6.31
N ALA A 125 26.64 -5.92 -7.27
CA ALA A 125 26.46 -5.03 -8.41
C ALA A 125 25.17 -5.35 -9.19
N GLY A 126 24.35 -4.33 -9.42
CA GLY A 126 23.15 -4.43 -10.26
C GLY A 126 22.00 -5.23 -9.68
N PHE A 127 21.97 -5.45 -8.35
CA PHE A 127 20.83 -6.06 -7.67
C PHE A 127 19.51 -5.32 -7.96
N LYS A 128 18.39 -6.00 -7.71
CA LYS A 128 17.04 -5.47 -7.94
C LYS A 128 16.20 -5.56 -6.68
N CYS A 129 15.14 -4.77 -6.64
CA CYS A 129 14.15 -4.77 -5.56
C CYS A 129 12.76 -5.04 -6.13
N ARG A 130 11.93 -5.76 -5.39
CA ARG A 130 10.54 -6.01 -5.75
C ARG A 130 9.65 -6.08 -4.51
N ILE A 131 8.46 -5.49 -4.60
CA ILE A 131 7.41 -5.65 -3.60
C ILE A 131 6.73 -7.01 -3.83
N THR A 132 6.65 -7.83 -2.78
CA THR A 132 6.05 -9.17 -2.86
C THR A 132 4.72 -9.27 -2.12
N ASP A 133 4.53 -8.48 -1.07
CA ASP A 133 3.30 -8.42 -0.30
C ASP A 133 3.06 -7.01 0.26
N VAL A 134 1.78 -6.62 0.32
CA VAL A 134 1.34 -5.38 0.92
C VAL A 134 0.14 -5.67 1.81
N THR A 135 0.38 -5.59 3.11
CA THR A 135 -0.66 -5.71 4.12
C THR A 135 -1.12 -4.33 4.56
N ARG A 136 -2.40 -4.03 4.35
CA ARG A 136 -3.07 -2.81 4.83
C ARG A 136 -4.16 -3.16 5.83
N TYR A 137 -4.18 -2.47 6.97
CA TYR A 137 -5.24 -2.60 7.98
C TYR A 137 -5.59 -1.24 8.58
N ALA A 138 -6.83 -1.09 9.06
CA ALA A 138 -7.28 0.16 9.67
C ALA A 138 -6.48 0.46 10.95
N SER A 139 -6.20 1.74 11.19
CA SER A 139 -5.59 2.26 12.44
C SER A 139 -6.63 2.76 13.42
#